data_AF-A0A7X7X9K3-F1
#
_entry.id   AF-A0A7X7X9K3-F1
#
_cell.length_a   1.000
_cell.length_b   1.000
_cell.length_c   1.000
_cell.angle_alpha   90.00
_cell.angle_beta   90.00
_cell.angle_gamma   90.00
#
_symmetry.space_group_name_H-M   'P 1'
#
loop_
_entity.id
_entity.type
_entity.pdbx_description
1 polymer ?
#
loop_
_entity_poly.entity_id
_entity_poly.type
_entity_poly.pdbx_seq_one_letter_code
_entity_poly.pdbx_strand_id
1 'polypeptide(L)'
;DEGGIGRGHLSNFQDVERRTPVILTTSQMLTTGIDAPTVQNVVLVLVIYSMTDFKQIIGRGTRVRDDYGKFFFSILDYTGSATRMFVDPDFDGDPSIETEQHIGEDGEPIDTETVVTPEEEPEPTDEVIVDPLPPDDGTPVERRKFYFDGGQVEIAAHLVYELDADGNQLRVVRFTDYTAEKVRTLYRNAAELRDDWADPDHRKNIIDRLGERGIDFDELASVANQPDADPLDLLCHIAFNAPLRTRRERAQRLRSEKKDFFEQYGPEAREILGELLDKYTEHGTAQFVIPEVLEVPPISKRGNVIQIARYFGGEDRLVEAIRELQTLLYAA
;
A
#
# COMPACT_ATOMS: atom_id res chain seq x y z
N ASP A 1 -13.89 35.14 6.41
CA ASP A 1 -13.49 36.05 5.32
C ASP A 1 -12.66 35.41 4.19
N GLU A 2 -11.92 34.33 4.42
CA GLU A 2 -11.10 33.68 3.36
C GLU A 2 -11.92 33.08 2.20
N GLY A 3 -13.14 32.58 2.47
CA GLY A 3 -13.97 31.94 1.43
C GLY A 3 -14.46 32.89 0.33
N GLY A 4 -14.67 34.17 0.62
CA GLY A 4 -15.11 35.16 -0.38
C GLY A 4 -13.98 35.57 -1.33
N ILE A 5 -12.79 35.79 -0.75
CA ILE A 5 -11.57 36.15 -1.49
C ILE A 5 -11.10 34.98 -2.36
N GLY A 6 -11.11 33.75 -1.82
CA GLY A 6 -10.77 32.54 -2.56
C GLY A 6 -11.67 32.29 -3.78
N ARG A 7 -12.99 32.49 -3.64
CA ARG A 7 -13.92 32.41 -4.78
C ARG A 7 -13.64 33.47 -5.84
N GLY A 8 -13.24 34.68 -5.44
CA GLY A 8 -12.82 35.73 -6.37
C GLY A 8 -11.58 35.34 -7.18
N HIS A 9 -10.57 34.78 -6.53
CA HIS A 9 -9.38 34.29 -7.23
C HIS A 9 -9.68 33.12 -8.16
N LEU A 10 -10.56 32.21 -7.74
CA LEU A 10 -11.03 31.12 -8.59
C LEU A 10 -11.77 31.64 -9.83
N SER A 11 -12.71 32.59 -9.64
CA SER A 11 -13.42 33.22 -10.75
C SER A 11 -12.46 33.90 -11.74
N ASN A 12 -11.41 34.55 -11.23
CA ASN A 12 -10.41 35.20 -12.06
C ASN A 12 -9.50 34.19 -12.79
N PHE A 13 -9.27 33.01 -12.22
CA PHE A 13 -8.50 31.94 -12.82
C PHE A 13 -9.25 31.23 -13.96
N GLN A 14 -10.58 31.17 -13.87
CA GLN A 14 -11.45 30.61 -14.91
C GLN A 14 -11.63 31.54 -16.11
N ASP A 15 -11.40 32.85 -15.91
CA ASP A 15 -11.54 33.88 -16.93
C ASP A 15 -10.37 33.83 -17.93
N VAL A 16 -10.67 33.43 -19.17
CA VAL A 16 -9.68 33.27 -20.24
C VAL A 16 -9.05 34.57 -20.73
N GLU A 17 -9.65 35.72 -20.43
CA GLU A 17 -9.08 37.02 -20.77
C GLU A 17 -8.08 37.51 -19.71
N ARG A 18 -8.06 36.86 -18.54
CA ARG A 18 -7.17 37.24 -17.44
C ARG A 18 -5.86 36.48 -17.50
N ARG A 19 -4.78 37.22 -17.18
CA ARG A 19 -3.43 36.67 -17.04
C ARG A 19 -3.09 36.25 -15.61
N THR A 20 -3.90 36.61 -14.63
CA THR A 20 -3.67 36.30 -13.21
C THR A 20 -4.97 35.97 -12.48
N PRO A 21 -4.93 35.04 -11.51
CA PRO A 21 -3.76 34.29 -11.05
C PRO A 21 -3.29 33.21 -12.04
N VAL A 22 -2.00 32.86 -12.02
CA VAL A 22 -1.41 31.80 -12.88
C VAL A 22 -1.38 30.45 -12.15
N ILE A 23 -1.26 30.49 -10.83
CA ILE A 23 -1.22 29.31 -9.96
C ILE A 23 -2.38 29.42 -8.98
N LEU A 24 -3.12 28.33 -8.82
CA LEU A 24 -4.17 28.18 -7.82
C LEU A 24 -3.83 26.97 -6.95
N THR A 25 -3.70 27.19 -5.65
CA THR A 25 -3.42 26.13 -4.68
C THR A 25 -4.70 25.75 -3.94
N THR A 26 -4.85 24.46 -3.66
CA THR A 26 -6.01 23.95 -2.90
C THR A 26 -5.57 22.80 -2.00
N SER A 27 -6.13 22.72 -0.79
CA SER A 27 -5.83 21.65 0.20
C SER A 27 -6.91 20.56 0.23
N GLN A 28 -8.10 20.86 -0.27
CA GLN A 28 -9.16 19.90 -0.55
C GLN A 28 -9.42 19.90 -2.05
N MET A 29 -10.07 18.86 -2.56
CA MET A 29 -10.62 18.91 -3.93
C MET A 29 -11.31 20.26 -4.10
N LEU A 30 -10.94 20.99 -5.14
CA LEU A 30 -11.79 22.06 -5.60
C LEU A 30 -13.11 21.39 -5.94
N THR A 31 -14.10 21.58 -5.07
CA THR A 31 -15.43 20.97 -5.15
C THR A 31 -15.86 20.93 -6.60
N THR A 32 -16.19 19.73 -7.10
CA THR A 32 -16.70 19.45 -8.44
C THR A 32 -17.39 20.67 -9.06
N GLY A 33 -16.86 21.18 -10.19
CA GLY A 33 -17.47 22.33 -10.88
C GLY A 33 -16.50 23.45 -11.27
N ILE A 34 -15.19 23.28 -11.09
CA ILE A 34 -14.24 24.21 -11.73
C ILE A 34 -14.22 23.95 -13.23
N ASP A 35 -14.57 25.00 -13.96
CA ASP A 35 -14.41 25.08 -15.40
C ASP A 35 -13.32 26.09 -15.77
N ALA A 36 -12.09 25.59 -15.90
CA ALA A 36 -10.94 26.36 -16.35
C ALA A 36 -10.33 25.63 -17.56
N PRO A 37 -10.91 25.81 -18.77
CA PRO A 37 -10.50 25.05 -19.95
C PRO A 37 -9.09 25.41 -20.44
N THR A 38 -8.47 26.46 -19.90
CA THR A 38 -7.10 26.90 -20.22
C THR A 38 -6.02 26.27 -19.32
N VAL A 39 -6.36 25.35 -18.41
CA VAL A 39 -5.41 24.72 -17.49
C VAL A 39 -4.40 23.83 -18.23
N GLN A 40 -3.15 24.28 -18.28
CA GLN A 40 -2.06 23.56 -18.95
C GLN A 40 -1.24 22.67 -18.02
N ASN A 41 -1.28 22.90 -16.71
CA ASN A 41 -0.47 22.15 -15.74
C ASN A 41 -1.34 21.71 -14.56
N VAL A 42 -1.28 20.42 -14.23
CA VAL A 42 -1.88 19.84 -13.02
C VAL A 42 -0.73 19.37 -12.14
N VAL A 43 -0.54 20.03 -10.98
CA VAL A 43 0.58 19.77 -10.07
C VAL A 43 0.11 19.02 -8.84
N LEU A 44 0.67 17.82 -8.62
CA LEU A 44 0.34 16.94 -7.50
C LEU A 44 1.45 17.03 -6.45
N VAL A 45 1.13 17.65 -5.32
CA VAL A 45 2.00 17.77 -4.14
C VAL A 45 1.42 17.05 -2.92
N LEU A 46 0.39 16.23 -3.14
CA LEU A 46 -0.36 15.52 -2.10
C LEU A 46 -0.62 14.08 -2.55
N VAL A 47 -0.54 13.15 -1.60
CA VAL A 47 -0.80 11.73 -1.85
C VAL A 47 -2.28 11.54 -2.17
N ILE A 48 -2.58 10.94 -3.33
CA ILE A 48 -3.94 10.64 -3.77
C ILE A 48 -4.24 9.18 -3.41
N TYR A 49 -5.39 8.93 -2.78
CA TYR A 49 -5.74 7.62 -2.23
C TYR A 49 -6.80 6.86 -3.02
N SER A 50 -7.44 7.50 -4.02
CA SER A 50 -8.47 6.86 -4.84
C SER A 50 -8.34 7.19 -6.32
N MET A 51 -8.61 6.20 -7.16
CA MET A 51 -8.64 6.35 -8.62
C MET A 51 -9.65 7.43 -9.03
N THR A 52 -10.82 7.46 -8.39
CA THR A 52 -11.85 8.49 -8.65
C THR A 52 -11.31 9.88 -8.41
N ASP A 53 -10.58 10.10 -7.31
CA ASP A 53 -10.02 11.41 -7.00
C ASP A 53 -8.93 11.80 -8.00
N PHE A 54 -8.06 10.85 -8.35
CA PHE A 54 -7.04 11.05 -9.37
C PHE A 54 -7.65 11.48 -10.70
N LYS A 55 -8.62 10.71 -11.24
CA LYS A 55 -9.32 11.03 -12.49
C LYS A 55 -10.04 12.37 -12.44
N GLN A 56 -10.66 12.71 -11.31
CA GLN A 56 -11.32 14.01 -11.13
C GLN A 56 -10.33 15.20 -11.09
N ILE A 57 -9.11 14.99 -10.59
CA ILE A 57 -8.05 16.00 -10.55
C ILE A 57 -7.45 16.19 -11.95
N ILE A 58 -6.99 15.12 -12.61
CA ILE A 58 -6.39 15.22 -13.95
C ILE A 58 -7.41 15.64 -15.00
N GLY A 59 -8.68 15.27 -14.82
CA GLY A 59 -9.80 15.67 -15.67
C GLY A 59 -10.05 17.19 -15.72
N ARG A 60 -9.37 17.99 -14.90
CA ARG A 60 -9.37 19.45 -15.01
C ARG A 60 -8.49 19.95 -16.16
N GLY A 61 -7.46 19.20 -16.53
CA GLY A 61 -6.53 19.52 -17.61
C GLY A 61 -6.96 18.98 -18.98
N THR A 62 -7.90 18.02 -19.05
CA THR A 62 -8.23 17.29 -20.29
C THR A 62 -9.01 18.09 -21.33
N ARG A 63 -9.59 19.25 -20.97
CA ARG A 63 -10.34 20.08 -21.92
C ARG A 63 -9.42 20.67 -22.98
N VAL A 64 -9.68 20.41 -24.26
CA VAL A 64 -8.97 21.04 -25.39
C VAL A 64 -9.47 22.47 -25.59
N ARG A 65 -8.56 23.40 -25.91
CA ARG A 65 -8.90 24.79 -26.21
C ARG A 65 -7.97 25.37 -27.27
N ASP A 66 -8.26 25.03 -28.52
CA ASP A 66 -7.46 25.35 -29.71
C ASP A 66 -7.39 26.86 -30.02
N ASP A 67 -8.47 27.60 -29.79
CA ASP A 67 -8.56 29.06 -29.89
C ASP A 67 -7.56 29.81 -28.99
N TYR A 68 -7.08 29.15 -27.92
CA TYR A 68 -6.03 29.66 -27.01
C TYR A 68 -4.73 28.84 -27.06
N GLY A 69 -4.56 28.00 -28.09
CA GLY A 69 -3.33 27.23 -28.30
C GLY A 69 -3.10 26.08 -27.31
N LYS A 70 -4.16 25.61 -26.63
CA LYS A 70 -4.10 24.49 -25.69
C LYS A 70 -4.49 23.19 -26.37
N PHE A 71 -3.48 22.37 -26.68
CA PHE A 71 -3.64 21.06 -27.32
C PHE A 71 -3.33 19.89 -26.37
N PHE A 72 -2.54 20.14 -25.33
CA PHE A 72 -2.16 19.17 -24.32
C PHE A 72 -2.18 19.81 -22.92
N PHE A 73 -1.91 19.03 -21.90
CA PHE A 73 -1.62 19.49 -20.55
C PHE A 73 -0.57 18.57 -19.94
N SER A 74 0.17 19.09 -18.95
CA SER A 74 1.21 18.34 -18.25
C SER A 74 0.72 17.97 -16.85
N ILE A 75 1.03 16.75 -16.44
CA ILE A 75 0.86 16.30 -15.05
C ILE A 75 2.24 16.33 -14.41
N LEU A 76 2.39 17.11 -13.34
CA LEU A 76 3.62 17.21 -12.56
C LEU A 76 3.40 16.52 -11.23
N ASP A 77 3.93 15.31 -11.06
CA ASP A 77 3.75 14.51 -9.86
C ASP A 77 4.98 14.57 -8.95
N TYR A 78 4.94 15.45 -7.95
CA TYR A 78 5.99 15.56 -6.94
C TYR A 78 5.88 14.49 -5.84
N THR A 79 4.84 13.64 -5.86
CA THR A 79 4.72 12.52 -4.93
C THR A 79 5.46 11.27 -5.41
N GLY A 80 5.76 11.19 -6.71
CA GLY A 80 6.36 10.02 -7.36
C GLY A 80 5.48 8.77 -7.32
N SER A 81 4.19 8.92 -7.00
CA SER A 81 3.32 7.81 -6.61
C SER A 81 1.94 7.86 -7.28
N ALA A 82 1.37 9.04 -7.52
CA ALA A 82 0.02 9.17 -8.05
C ALA A 82 -0.07 8.76 -9.52
N THR A 83 0.84 9.23 -10.35
CA THR A 83 0.91 8.88 -11.77
C THR A 83 1.21 7.40 -11.98
N ARG A 84 1.95 6.74 -11.08
CA ARG A 84 2.28 5.31 -11.15
C ARG A 84 1.18 4.40 -10.61
N MET A 85 0.51 4.79 -9.51
CA MET A 85 -0.53 3.96 -8.88
C MET A 85 -1.87 3.99 -9.63
N PHE A 86 -2.10 5.01 -10.46
CA PHE A 86 -3.39 5.25 -11.11
C PHE A 86 -3.32 5.24 -12.65
N VAL A 87 -2.25 4.63 -13.21
CA VAL A 87 -2.18 4.32 -14.64
C VAL A 87 -3.32 3.39 -15.01
N ASP A 88 -4.14 3.79 -15.98
CA ASP A 88 -5.24 2.99 -16.50
C ASP A 88 -5.22 3.10 -18.04
N PRO A 89 -4.38 2.31 -18.74
CA PRO A 89 -4.18 2.46 -20.20
C PRO A 89 -5.47 2.23 -20.99
N ASP A 90 -6.36 1.36 -20.49
CA ASP A 90 -7.66 1.08 -21.10
C ASP A 90 -8.61 2.28 -21.06
N PHE A 91 -8.41 3.22 -20.13
CA PHE A 91 -9.25 4.41 -19.96
C PHE A 91 -8.58 5.71 -20.40
N ASP A 92 -7.28 5.89 -20.11
CA ASP A 92 -6.53 7.12 -20.38
C ASP A 92 -5.79 7.10 -21.73
N GLY A 93 -5.50 5.89 -22.27
CA GLY A 93 -4.51 5.70 -23.31
C GLY A 93 -3.08 5.86 -22.81
N ASP A 94 -2.10 5.66 -23.69
CA ASP A 94 -0.68 5.81 -23.36
C ASP A 94 -0.27 7.30 -23.38
N PRO A 95 0.55 7.76 -22.40
CA PRO A 95 1.10 9.10 -22.43
C PRO A 95 2.13 9.24 -23.57
N SER A 96 2.06 10.37 -24.28
CA SER A 96 2.95 10.61 -25.43
C SER A 96 4.41 10.83 -25.04
N ILE A 97 4.69 11.31 -23.82
CA ILE A 97 6.05 11.53 -23.30
C ILE A 97 6.03 11.37 -21.77
N GLU A 98 6.83 10.46 -21.24
CA GLU A 98 7.15 10.39 -19.82
C GLU A 98 8.58 10.88 -19.58
N THR A 99 8.74 11.79 -18.62
CA THR A 99 10.06 12.29 -18.21
C THR A 99 10.12 12.30 -16.70
N GLU A 100 11.11 11.60 -16.15
CA GLU A 100 11.39 11.61 -14.73
C GLU A 100 12.64 12.45 -14.47
N GLN A 101 12.52 13.41 -13.56
CA GLN A 101 13.62 14.30 -13.18
C GLN A 101 13.80 14.27 -11.68
N HIS A 102 15.04 13.98 -11.26
CA HIS A 102 15.43 14.09 -9.85
C HIS A 102 15.85 15.54 -9.57
N ILE A 103 15.08 16.23 -8.73
CA ILE A 103 15.38 17.60 -8.29
C ILE A 103 16.26 17.56 -7.04
N GLY A 104 17.40 18.26 -7.06
CA GLY A 104 18.31 18.39 -5.93
C GLY A 104 17.82 19.35 -4.84
N GLU A 105 18.54 19.37 -3.71
CA GLU A 105 18.22 20.26 -2.58
C GLU A 105 18.26 21.76 -2.94
N ASP A 106 18.96 22.13 -4.01
CA ASP A 106 19.03 23.49 -4.55
C ASP A 106 17.90 23.82 -5.55
N GLY A 107 17.03 22.85 -5.85
CA GLY A 107 15.95 23.00 -6.81
C GLY A 107 16.36 22.79 -8.27
N GLU A 108 17.62 22.44 -8.52
CA GLU A 108 18.13 22.16 -9.86
C GLU A 108 18.01 20.67 -10.20
N PRO A 109 17.74 20.30 -11.47
CA PRO A 109 17.67 18.90 -11.88
C PRO A 109 19.06 18.26 -11.83
N ILE A 110 19.20 17.18 -11.05
CA ILE A 110 20.44 16.40 -10.91
C ILE A 110 20.56 15.38 -12.05
N ASP A 111 19.43 14.85 -12.51
CA ASP A 111 19.35 13.87 -13.61
C ASP A 111 18.03 14.00 -14.38
N THR A 112 18.03 13.65 -15.66
CA THR A 112 16.84 13.64 -16.53
C THR A 112 16.81 12.34 -17.32
N GLU A 113 15.96 11.41 -16.93
CA GLU A 113 15.65 10.23 -17.73
C GLU A 113 14.44 10.54 -18.62
N THR A 114 14.66 10.56 -19.93
CA THR A 114 13.58 10.67 -20.92
C THR A 114 13.22 9.26 -21.37
N VAL A 115 12.04 8.78 -20.97
CA VAL A 115 11.52 7.51 -21.47
C VAL A 115 10.69 7.85 -22.72
N VAL A 116 11.30 7.68 -23.89
CA VAL A 116 10.57 7.75 -25.16
C VAL A 116 9.95 6.37 -25.41
N THR A 117 8.63 6.26 -25.27
CA THR A 117 7.88 5.12 -25.78
C THR A 117 7.94 5.15 -27.31
N PRO A 118 8.34 4.06 -27.98
CA PRO A 118 8.39 4.02 -29.44
C PRO A 118 6.98 3.90 -30.01
N GLU A 119 6.41 4.98 -30.52
CA GLU A 119 5.32 4.89 -31.50
C GLU A 119 5.93 4.56 -32.87
N GLU A 120 5.67 3.33 -33.35
CA GLU A 120 5.08 3.01 -34.67
C GLU A 120 5.34 1.52 -34.97
N GLU A 121 4.36 0.67 -34.70
CA GLU A 121 4.25 -0.60 -35.44
C GLU A 121 3.86 -0.26 -36.89
N PRO A 122 4.64 -0.67 -37.91
CA PRO A 122 4.16 -0.60 -39.28
C PRO A 122 3.02 -1.61 -39.45
N GLU A 123 1.90 -1.13 -40.00
CA GLU A 123 0.72 -1.90 -40.40
C GLU A 123 1.06 -3.29 -40.98
N PRO A 124 0.27 -4.32 -40.66
CA PRO A 124 0.58 -5.69 -41.04
C PRO A 124 0.41 -5.83 -42.55
N THR A 125 1.50 -6.12 -43.25
CA THR A 125 1.40 -6.71 -44.58
C THR A 125 1.41 -8.22 -44.42
N ASP A 126 0.30 -8.83 -44.85
CA ASP A 126 0.09 -10.27 -44.94
C ASP A 126 1.29 -10.96 -45.62
N GLU A 127 2.05 -11.74 -44.86
CA GLU A 127 2.56 -13.06 -45.27
C GLU A 127 3.21 -13.76 -44.07
N VAL A 128 2.41 -14.61 -43.42
CA VAL A 128 2.87 -15.54 -42.40
C VAL A 128 3.68 -16.65 -43.09
N ILE A 129 5.00 -16.66 -42.92
CA ILE A 129 5.82 -17.86 -43.08
C ILE A 129 6.28 -18.27 -41.68
N VAL A 130 5.53 -19.20 -41.07
CA VAL A 130 5.99 -19.91 -39.87
C VAL A 130 6.98 -20.95 -40.33
N ASP A 131 8.26 -20.80 -39.96
CA ASP A 131 9.17 -21.95 -39.90
C ASP A 131 9.31 -22.39 -38.44
N PRO A 132 9.20 -23.69 -38.14
CA PRO A 132 9.13 -24.18 -36.77
C PRO A 132 10.48 -24.11 -36.08
N LEU A 133 10.49 -23.67 -34.82
CA LEU A 133 11.67 -23.66 -33.96
C LEU A 133 12.15 -25.12 -33.73
N PRO A 134 13.46 -25.44 -33.86
CA PRO A 134 13.96 -26.76 -33.47
C PRO A 134 14.00 -26.90 -31.94
N PRO A 135 14.04 -28.14 -31.42
CA PRO A 135 13.94 -28.41 -29.99
C PRO A 135 15.21 -27.97 -29.25
N ASP A 136 14.98 -27.41 -28.06
CA ASP A 136 16.00 -26.94 -27.12
C ASP A 136 16.79 -28.12 -26.54
N ASP A 137 18.02 -28.28 -26.98
CA ASP A 137 18.96 -29.31 -26.55
C ASP A 137 20.15 -28.72 -25.78
N GLY A 138 19.88 -27.77 -24.85
CA GLY A 138 20.73 -27.53 -23.67
C GLY A 138 22.21 -27.23 -23.92
N THR A 139 22.57 -26.77 -25.11
CA THR A 139 23.95 -26.40 -25.44
C THR A 139 24.21 -24.94 -25.06
N PRO A 140 25.40 -24.59 -24.52
CA PRO A 140 25.71 -23.21 -24.15
C PRO A 140 25.66 -22.36 -25.43
N VAL A 141 24.79 -21.35 -25.45
CA VAL A 141 24.60 -20.47 -26.61
C VAL A 141 25.93 -19.78 -26.92
N GLU A 142 26.68 -20.32 -27.89
CA GLU A 142 27.88 -19.67 -28.40
C GLU A 142 27.49 -18.31 -28.97
N ARG A 143 28.22 -17.27 -28.56
CA ARG A 143 28.05 -15.89 -29.04
C ARG A 143 28.08 -15.89 -30.58
N ARG A 144 26.91 -15.76 -31.21
CA ARG A 144 26.80 -15.67 -32.67
C ARG A 144 27.36 -14.33 -33.15
N LYS A 145 28.31 -14.38 -34.08
CA LYS A 145 28.68 -13.24 -34.91
C LYS A 145 27.76 -13.20 -36.12
N PHE A 146 27.04 -12.10 -36.28
CA PHE A 146 26.23 -11.85 -37.46
C PHE A 146 27.13 -11.33 -38.59
N TYR A 147 26.98 -11.91 -39.79
CA TYR A 147 27.58 -11.38 -41.01
C TYR A 147 26.43 -10.93 -41.92
N PHE A 148 26.48 -9.68 -42.35
CA PHE A 148 25.52 -9.08 -43.27
C PHE A 148 26.29 -8.34 -44.37
N ASP A 149 25.90 -8.57 -45.62
CA ASP A 149 26.48 -7.87 -46.78
C ASP A 149 25.77 -6.53 -46.98
N GLY A 150 26.44 -5.46 -46.53
CA GLY A 150 26.11 -4.08 -46.92
C GLY A 150 25.21 -3.31 -45.96
N GLY A 151 25.63 -3.13 -44.71
CA GLY A 151 25.02 -2.20 -43.75
C GLY A 151 25.66 -2.32 -42.36
N GLN A 152 25.76 -1.21 -41.61
CA GLN A 152 26.22 -1.24 -40.21
C GLN A 152 25.06 -1.66 -39.31
N VAL A 153 25.28 -2.65 -38.46
CA VAL A 153 24.35 -3.06 -37.40
C VAL A 153 25.14 -3.20 -36.12
N GLU A 154 24.59 -2.63 -35.05
CA GLU A 154 25.11 -2.68 -33.69
C GLU A 154 23.97 -3.15 -32.78
N ILE A 155 24.29 -3.85 -31.69
CA ILE A 155 23.29 -4.14 -30.65
C ILE A 155 22.96 -2.80 -30.01
N ALA A 156 21.83 -2.21 -30.37
CA ALA A 156 21.44 -0.88 -29.90
C ALA A 156 21.23 -0.86 -28.37
N ALA A 157 20.76 -1.97 -27.78
CA ALA A 157 20.73 -2.18 -26.34
C ALA A 157 20.56 -3.67 -25.99
N HIS A 158 21.10 -4.07 -24.85
CA HIS A 158 20.86 -5.36 -24.21
C HIS A 158 20.32 -5.05 -22.81
N LEU A 159 19.02 -5.28 -22.58
CA LEU A 159 18.40 -5.05 -21.28
C LEU A 159 18.18 -6.39 -20.56
N VAL A 160 18.54 -6.42 -19.28
CA VAL A 160 18.27 -7.53 -18.36
C VAL A 160 17.43 -6.95 -17.24
N TYR A 161 16.21 -7.45 -17.08
CA TYR A 161 15.32 -7.06 -15.99
C TYR A 161 15.49 -8.04 -14.83
N GLU A 162 15.73 -7.52 -13.63
CA GLU A 162 15.60 -8.31 -12.42
C GLU A 162 14.17 -8.14 -11.89
N LEU A 163 13.45 -9.25 -11.79
CA LEU A 163 12.07 -9.30 -11.32
C LEU A 163 12.04 -9.75 -9.84
N ASP A 164 11.09 -9.22 -9.08
CA ASP A 164 10.77 -9.71 -7.74
C ASP A 164 10.05 -11.07 -7.78
N ALA A 165 9.75 -11.62 -6.60
CA ALA A 165 9.06 -12.91 -6.45
C ALA A 165 7.65 -12.93 -7.07
N ASP A 166 7.06 -11.77 -7.34
CA ASP A 166 5.73 -11.61 -7.92
C ASP A 166 5.79 -11.27 -9.43
N GLY A 167 6.98 -11.22 -10.03
CA GLY A 167 7.19 -10.94 -11.46
C GLY A 167 7.22 -9.46 -11.82
N ASN A 168 7.29 -8.56 -10.83
CA ASN A 168 7.40 -7.13 -11.05
C ASN A 168 8.86 -6.71 -11.16
N GLN A 169 9.15 -5.67 -11.94
CA GLN A 169 10.49 -5.10 -12.03
C GLN A 169 10.95 -4.62 -10.64
N LEU A 170 12.16 -5.00 -10.20
CA LEU A 170 12.71 -4.56 -8.94
C LEU A 170 12.79 -3.02 -8.91
N ARG A 171 12.09 -2.42 -7.93
CA ARG A 171 12.03 -0.97 -7.69
C ARG A 171 12.20 -0.68 -6.21
N VAL A 172 12.83 0.45 -5.87
CA VAL A 172 12.99 0.87 -4.48
C VAL A 172 11.71 1.59 -4.04
N VAL A 173 10.95 0.96 -3.14
CA VAL A 173 9.71 1.50 -2.57
C VAL A 173 9.84 1.61 -1.05
N ARG A 174 9.08 2.52 -0.43
CA ARG A 174 9.01 2.59 1.03
C ARG A 174 8.34 1.32 1.55
N PHE A 175 8.89 0.75 2.62
CA PHE A 175 8.40 -0.50 3.21
C PHE A 175 6.92 -0.43 3.65
N THR A 176 6.47 0.75 4.12
CA THR A 176 5.07 1.00 4.43
C THR A 176 4.16 0.94 3.21
N ASP A 177 4.62 1.47 2.08
CA ASP A 177 3.86 1.50 0.83
C ASP A 177 3.78 0.10 0.21
N TYR A 178 4.91 -0.63 0.21
CA TYR A 178 4.97 -2.05 -0.14
C TYR A 178 3.99 -2.88 0.69
N THR A 179 4.02 -2.72 2.02
CA THR A 179 3.12 -3.44 2.92
C THR A 179 1.66 -3.08 2.65
N ALA A 180 1.36 -1.80 2.43
CA ALA A 180 0.01 -1.33 2.09
C ALA A 180 -0.51 -2.01 0.81
N GLU A 181 0.32 -2.07 -0.22
CA GLU A 181 -0.01 -2.71 -1.49
C GLU A 181 -0.30 -4.21 -1.29
N LYS A 182 0.61 -4.95 -0.64
CA LYS A 182 0.40 -6.38 -0.39
C LYS A 182 -0.86 -6.64 0.44
N VAL A 183 -1.16 -5.82 1.45
CA VAL A 183 -2.42 -5.96 2.21
C VAL A 183 -3.64 -5.71 1.34
N ARG A 184 -3.62 -4.69 0.47
CA ARG A 184 -4.72 -4.39 -0.47
C ARG A 184 -4.91 -5.46 -1.54
N THR A 185 -3.87 -6.22 -1.90
CA THR A 185 -4.03 -7.40 -2.78
C THR A 185 -4.75 -8.56 -2.10
N LEU A 186 -4.62 -8.68 -0.77
CA LEU A 186 -5.23 -9.77 0.00
C LEU A 186 -6.66 -9.41 0.46
N TYR A 187 -6.92 -8.14 0.78
CA TYR A 187 -8.15 -7.68 1.40
C TYR A 187 -8.70 -6.42 0.74
N ARG A 188 -10.03 -6.34 0.54
CA ARG A 188 -10.68 -5.21 -0.13
C ARG A 188 -10.82 -3.98 0.77
N ASN A 189 -10.98 -4.21 2.07
CA ASN A 189 -11.19 -3.14 3.05
C ASN A 189 -10.78 -3.59 4.46
N ALA A 190 -10.73 -2.63 5.39
CA ALA A 190 -10.35 -2.89 6.77
C ALA A 190 -11.37 -3.74 7.56
N ALA A 191 -12.64 -3.82 7.16
CA ALA A 191 -13.62 -4.65 7.86
C ALA A 191 -13.35 -6.14 7.57
N GLU A 192 -13.10 -6.48 6.30
CA GLU A 192 -12.75 -7.85 5.89
C GLU A 192 -11.48 -8.34 6.58
N LEU A 193 -10.44 -7.49 6.65
CA LEU A 193 -9.21 -7.81 7.38
C LEU A 193 -9.47 -8.01 8.89
N ARG A 194 -10.35 -7.20 9.51
CA ARG A 194 -10.68 -7.35 10.94
C ARG A 194 -11.45 -8.63 11.22
N ASP A 195 -12.41 -8.97 10.37
CA ASP A 195 -13.24 -10.17 10.53
C ASP A 195 -12.36 -11.42 10.44
N ASP A 196 -11.44 -11.47 9.47
CA ASP A 196 -10.49 -12.57 9.31
C ASP A 196 -9.44 -12.60 10.44
N TRP A 197 -8.98 -11.45 10.92
CA TRP A 197 -8.00 -11.38 12.01
C TRP A 197 -8.57 -11.76 13.38
N ALA A 198 -9.90 -11.69 13.55
CA ALA A 198 -10.56 -12.08 14.79
C ALA A 198 -10.50 -13.60 15.05
N ASP A 199 -10.38 -14.41 13.99
CA ASP A 199 -10.15 -15.84 14.09
C ASP A 199 -8.64 -16.13 14.29
N PRO A 200 -8.25 -16.83 15.38
CA PRO A 200 -6.86 -17.16 15.65
C PRO A 200 -6.15 -17.94 14.54
N ASP A 201 -6.86 -18.84 13.86
CA ASP A 201 -6.28 -19.72 12.84
C ASP A 201 -6.07 -18.93 11.53
N HIS A 202 -7.02 -18.07 11.15
CA HIS A 202 -6.86 -17.17 10.01
C HIS A 202 -5.79 -16.11 10.28
N ARG A 203 -5.78 -15.51 11.47
CA ARG A 203 -4.74 -14.54 11.87
C ARG A 203 -3.34 -15.11 11.74
N LYS A 204 -3.13 -16.36 12.16
CA LYS A 204 -1.84 -17.03 11.99
C LYS A 204 -1.46 -17.12 10.50
N ASN A 205 -2.40 -17.53 9.65
CA ASN A 205 -2.19 -17.60 8.21
C ASN A 205 -1.80 -16.24 7.60
N ILE A 206 -2.45 -15.15 8.04
CA ILE A 206 -2.13 -13.79 7.60
C ILE A 206 -0.71 -13.41 7.99
N ILE A 207 -0.33 -13.64 9.26
CA ILE A 207 1.02 -13.37 9.77
C ILE A 207 2.06 -14.15 8.96
N ASP A 208 1.84 -15.45 8.76
CA ASP A 208 2.76 -16.32 8.01
C ASP A 208 2.91 -15.84 6.56
N ARG A 209 1.81 -15.52 5.87
CA ARG A 209 1.82 -15.02 4.48
C ARG A 209 2.52 -13.67 4.33
N LEU A 210 2.37 -12.78 5.30
CA LEU A 210 3.05 -11.49 5.30
C LEU A 210 4.54 -11.67 5.60
N GLY A 211 4.88 -12.56 6.54
CA GLY A 211 6.26 -12.94 6.84
C GLY A 211 6.99 -13.57 5.66
N GLU A 212 6.33 -14.44 4.88
CA GLU A 212 6.86 -15.02 3.63
C GLU A 212 7.20 -13.94 2.58
N ARG A 213 6.53 -12.78 2.65
CA ARG A 213 6.76 -11.62 1.79
C ARG A 213 7.77 -10.62 2.38
N GLY A 214 8.44 -10.99 3.46
CA GLY A 214 9.43 -10.17 4.15
C GLY A 214 8.82 -9.06 5.00
N ILE A 215 7.53 -9.14 5.36
CA ILE A 215 6.86 -8.13 6.18
C ILE A 215 6.93 -8.55 7.65
N ASP A 216 7.89 -7.99 8.38
CA ASP A 216 7.97 -8.10 9.83
C ASP A 216 7.22 -6.94 10.53
N PHE A 217 6.42 -7.27 11.54
CA PHE A 217 5.55 -6.29 12.20
C PHE A 217 6.32 -5.34 13.12
N ASP A 218 7.37 -5.81 13.78
CA ASP A 218 8.18 -4.97 14.68
C ASP A 218 8.99 -3.97 13.85
N GLU A 219 9.54 -4.41 12.72
CA GLU A 219 10.17 -3.55 11.73
C GLU A 219 9.17 -2.54 11.13
N LEU A 220 7.99 -3.01 10.72
CA LEU A 220 6.94 -2.14 10.16
C LEU A 220 6.51 -1.06 11.15
N ALA A 221 6.33 -1.42 12.42
CA ALA A 221 5.99 -0.49 13.48
C ALA A 221 7.11 0.54 13.72
N SER A 222 8.36 0.11 13.63
CA SER A 222 9.53 1.01 13.74
C SER A 222 9.60 2.00 12.58
N VAL A 223 9.48 1.52 11.34
CA VAL A 223 9.51 2.36 10.12
C VAL A 223 8.33 3.34 10.09
N ALA A 224 7.14 2.91 10.55
CA ALA A 224 5.97 3.77 10.65
C ALA A 224 6.03 4.75 11.84
N ASN A 225 7.06 4.67 12.70
CA ASN A 225 7.18 5.43 13.96
C ASN A 225 5.98 5.22 14.91
N GLN A 226 5.48 3.99 14.98
CA GLN A 226 4.32 3.56 15.78
C GLN A 226 4.61 2.26 16.57
N PRO A 227 5.60 2.23 17.49
CA PRO A 227 6.02 1.00 18.18
C PRO A 227 4.94 0.40 19.11
N ASP A 228 4.01 1.22 19.60
CA ASP A 228 2.95 0.80 20.51
C ASP A 228 1.67 0.32 19.78
N ALA A 229 1.61 0.49 18.45
CA ALA A 229 0.46 0.09 17.66
C ALA A 229 0.20 -1.41 17.76
N ASP A 230 -1.08 -1.79 17.74
CA ASP A 230 -1.47 -3.18 17.53
C ASP A 230 -1.23 -3.58 16.06
N PRO A 231 -0.68 -4.77 15.76
CA PRO A 231 -0.42 -5.23 14.40
C PRO A 231 -1.63 -5.14 13.45
N LEU A 232 -2.85 -5.47 13.90
CA LEU A 232 -4.05 -5.34 13.07
C LEU A 232 -4.35 -3.88 12.75
N ASP A 233 -4.35 -3.03 13.78
CA ASP A 233 -4.65 -1.61 13.61
C ASP A 233 -3.56 -0.92 12.77
N LEU A 234 -2.29 -1.35 12.87
CA LEU A 234 -1.19 -0.88 12.03
C LEU A 234 -1.41 -1.24 10.56
N LEU A 235 -1.74 -2.50 10.25
CA LEU A 235 -2.08 -2.90 8.88
C LEU A 235 -3.29 -2.14 8.36
N CYS A 236 -4.34 -2.02 9.17
CA CYS A 236 -5.54 -1.26 8.77
C CYS A 236 -5.24 0.22 8.54
N HIS A 237 -4.34 0.82 9.33
CA HIS A 237 -3.92 2.20 9.17
C HIS A 237 -3.12 2.40 7.88
N ILE A 238 -2.12 1.55 7.65
CA ILE A 238 -1.24 1.63 6.47
C ILE A 238 -2.00 1.33 5.17
N ALA A 239 -2.84 0.29 5.17
CA ALA A 239 -3.56 -0.12 3.97
C ALA A 239 -4.87 0.64 3.72
N PHE A 240 -5.58 1.08 4.74
CA PHE A 240 -6.94 1.63 4.58
C PHE A 240 -7.16 2.97 5.29
N ASN A 241 -6.10 3.59 5.82
CA ASN A 241 -6.18 4.83 6.60
C ASN A 241 -7.17 4.75 7.78
N ALA A 242 -7.28 3.56 8.38
CA ALA A 242 -8.13 3.35 9.54
C ALA A 242 -7.55 4.04 10.79
N PRO A 243 -8.37 4.32 11.81
CA PRO A 243 -7.89 4.80 13.10
C PRO A 243 -6.89 3.81 13.71
N LEU A 244 -5.71 4.32 14.05
CA LEU A 244 -4.67 3.54 14.72
C LEU A 244 -5.00 3.42 16.20
N ARG A 245 -4.93 2.21 16.75
CA ARG A 245 -5.05 1.95 18.18
C ARG A 245 -3.82 1.21 18.68
N THR A 246 -3.50 1.47 19.94
CA THR A 246 -2.39 0.80 20.62
C THR A 246 -2.82 -0.53 21.21
N ARG A 247 -1.86 -1.43 21.43
CA ARG A 247 -2.08 -2.70 22.14
C ARG A 247 -2.72 -2.47 23.52
N ARG A 248 -2.26 -1.44 24.23
CA ARG A 248 -2.76 -1.04 25.55
C ARG A 248 -4.22 -0.60 25.51
N GLU A 249 -4.61 0.20 24.52
CA GLU A 249 -6.00 0.63 24.35
C GLU A 249 -6.94 -0.55 24.08
N ARG A 250 -6.54 -1.53 23.26
CA ARG A 250 -7.34 -2.74 23.02
C ARG A 250 -7.53 -3.56 24.31
N ALA A 251 -6.44 -3.80 25.04
CA ALA A 251 -6.49 -4.57 26.28
C ALA A 251 -7.36 -3.87 27.34
N GLN A 252 -7.25 -2.55 27.46
CA GLN A 252 -8.06 -1.77 28.39
C GLN A 252 -9.54 -1.76 28.01
N ARG A 253 -9.85 -1.61 26.71
CA ARG A 253 -11.22 -1.69 26.20
C ARG A 253 -11.84 -3.04 26.56
N LEU A 254 -11.15 -4.14 26.28
CA LEU A 254 -11.60 -5.49 26.59
C LEU A 254 -11.91 -5.66 28.09
N ARG A 255 -11.02 -5.18 28.96
CA ARG A 255 -11.24 -5.18 30.43
C ARG A 255 -12.48 -4.38 30.85
N SER A 256 -12.77 -3.27 30.18
CA SER A 256 -13.90 -2.41 30.51
C SER A 256 -15.25 -2.88 29.95
N GLU A 257 -15.27 -3.37 28.71
CA GLU A 257 -16.48 -3.66 27.95
C GLU A 257 -16.95 -5.12 28.10
N LYS A 258 -16.03 -6.06 28.37
CA LYS A 258 -16.34 -7.51 28.47
C LYS A 258 -16.18 -8.03 29.90
N LYS A 259 -16.72 -7.32 30.89
CA LYS A 259 -16.68 -7.76 32.30
C LYS A 259 -17.33 -9.13 32.51
N ASP A 260 -18.43 -9.38 31.82
CA ASP A 260 -19.19 -10.63 31.88
C ASP A 260 -18.30 -11.86 31.54
N PHE A 261 -17.38 -11.71 30.58
CA PHE A 261 -16.41 -12.77 30.20
C PHE A 261 -15.39 -13.06 31.31
N PHE A 262 -14.99 -12.07 32.10
CA PHE A 262 -14.09 -12.33 33.24
C PHE A 262 -14.85 -12.89 34.45
N GLU A 263 -16.13 -12.55 34.58
CA GLU A 263 -17.00 -12.97 35.69
C GLU A 263 -17.33 -14.47 35.68
N GLN A 264 -17.34 -15.12 34.52
CA GLN A 264 -17.52 -16.57 34.40
C GLN A 264 -16.36 -17.41 34.98
N TYR A 265 -15.17 -16.81 35.17
CA TYR A 265 -14.00 -17.50 35.71
C TYR A 265 -13.73 -17.15 37.18
N GLY A 266 -13.16 -18.12 37.91
CA GLY A 266 -12.68 -17.95 39.28
C GLY A 266 -11.53 -16.95 39.39
N PRO A 267 -11.16 -16.52 40.62
CA PRO A 267 -10.19 -15.46 40.83
C PRO A 267 -8.81 -15.78 40.22
N GLU A 268 -8.33 -17.02 40.35
CA GLU A 268 -7.04 -17.45 39.80
C GLU A 268 -7.04 -17.45 38.26
N ALA A 269 -8.10 -17.96 37.64
CA ALA A 269 -8.24 -17.98 36.18
C ALA A 269 -8.37 -16.56 35.60
N ARG A 270 -9.10 -15.67 36.28
CA ARG A 270 -9.21 -14.26 35.90
C ARG A 270 -7.86 -13.54 35.97
N GLU A 271 -7.06 -13.84 36.98
CA GLU A 271 -5.72 -13.27 37.12
C GLU A 271 -4.80 -13.73 35.97
N ILE A 272 -4.87 -15.01 35.59
CA ILE A 272 -4.13 -15.55 34.43
C ILE A 272 -4.56 -14.85 33.12
N LEU A 273 -5.85 -14.66 32.88
CA LEU A 273 -6.35 -13.91 31.72
C LEU A 273 -5.87 -12.45 31.73
N GLY A 274 -5.78 -11.84 32.93
CA GLY A 274 -5.19 -10.51 33.12
C GLY A 274 -3.72 -10.45 32.73
N GLU A 275 -2.91 -11.39 33.23
CA GLU A 275 -1.48 -11.52 32.93
C GLU A 275 -1.22 -11.79 31.44
N LEU A 276 -2.08 -12.58 30.80
CA LEU A 276 -2.05 -12.78 29.35
C LEU A 276 -2.23 -11.44 28.63
N LEU A 277 -3.25 -10.67 28.97
CA LEU A 277 -3.46 -9.36 28.36
C LEU A 277 -2.29 -8.40 28.57
N ASP A 278 -1.69 -8.38 29.77
CA ASP A 278 -0.52 -7.55 30.03
C ASP A 278 0.66 -7.96 29.15
N LYS A 279 0.93 -9.27 29.00
CA LYS A 279 1.94 -9.77 28.06
C LYS A 279 1.70 -9.33 26.62
N TYR A 280 0.45 -9.39 26.17
CA TYR A 280 0.09 -8.88 24.85
C TYR A 280 0.40 -7.40 24.69
N THR A 281 0.17 -6.57 25.72
CA THR A 281 0.50 -5.15 25.64
C THR A 281 2.00 -4.88 25.53
N GLU A 282 2.84 -5.71 26.15
CA GLU A 282 4.30 -5.54 26.15
C GLU A 282 4.95 -6.14 24.88
N HIS A 283 4.53 -7.34 24.49
CA HIS A 283 5.24 -8.14 23.47
C HIS A 283 4.43 -8.42 22.19
N GLY A 284 3.17 -7.97 22.12
CA GLY A 284 2.36 -8.08 20.91
C GLY A 284 1.81 -9.48 20.66
N THR A 285 1.37 -9.72 19.41
CA THR A 285 0.65 -10.94 19.01
C THR A 285 1.54 -12.18 18.91
N ALA A 286 2.85 -12.00 18.69
CA ALA A 286 3.80 -13.11 18.54
C ALA A 286 3.91 -13.98 19.81
N GLN A 287 3.69 -13.41 20.99
CA GLN A 287 3.69 -14.16 22.26
C GLN A 287 2.30 -14.63 22.70
N PHE A 288 1.27 -14.51 21.87
CA PHE A 288 -0.11 -14.90 22.23
C PHE A 288 -0.48 -16.33 21.78
N VAL A 289 0.53 -17.15 21.44
CA VAL A 289 0.39 -18.54 20.99
C VAL A 289 0.50 -19.50 22.17
N ILE A 290 -0.43 -20.46 22.25
CA ILE A 290 -0.41 -21.57 23.21
C ILE A 290 0.40 -22.71 22.56
N PRO A 291 1.28 -23.42 23.31
CA PRO A 291 1.47 -23.35 24.76
C PRO A 291 2.55 -22.36 25.21
N GLU A 292 3.33 -21.77 24.30
CA GLU A 292 4.53 -21.00 24.68
C GLU A 292 4.22 -19.86 25.65
N VAL A 293 3.09 -19.16 25.47
CA VAL A 293 2.71 -18.03 26.32
C VAL A 293 2.58 -18.40 27.81
N LEU A 294 2.19 -19.65 28.10
CA LEU A 294 1.97 -20.14 29.47
C LEU A 294 3.29 -20.53 30.17
N GLU A 295 4.35 -20.77 29.40
CA GLU A 295 5.67 -21.15 29.91
C GLU A 295 6.54 -19.93 30.29
N VAL A 296 6.10 -18.72 29.92
CA VAL A 296 6.85 -17.49 30.19
C VAL A 296 6.38 -16.83 31.50
N PRO A 297 7.29 -16.33 32.37
CA PRO A 297 6.93 -15.59 33.58
C PRO A 297 6.04 -14.36 33.26
N PRO A 298 5.14 -13.94 34.16
CA PRO A 298 4.86 -14.49 35.49
C PRO A 298 3.96 -15.74 35.48
N ILE A 299 3.33 -16.09 34.36
CA ILE A 299 2.34 -17.16 34.27
C ILE A 299 2.95 -18.52 34.66
N SER A 300 4.17 -18.81 34.22
CA SER A 300 4.88 -20.05 34.57
C SER A 300 5.18 -20.21 36.07
N LYS A 301 5.09 -19.15 36.88
CA LYS A 301 5.21 -19.25 38.35
C LYS A 301 3.96 -19.84 39.00
N ARG A 302 2.80 -19.82 38.32
CA ARG A 302 1.53 -20.35 38.83
C ARG A 302 1.43 -21.88 38.70
N GLY A 303 2.29 -22.48 37.90
CA GLY A 303 2.36 -23.93 37.73
C GLY A 303 2.69 -24.34 36.29
N ASN A 304 2.69 -25.64 36.04
CA ASN A 304 2.78 -26.16 34.67
C ASN A 304 1.43 -26.00 33.94
N VAL A 305 1.43 -26.20 32.62
CA VAL A 305 0.22 -26.08 31.76
C VAL A 305 -0.97 -26.87 32.33
N ILE A 306 -0.72 -28.09 32.84
CA ILE A 306 -1.76 -28.95 33.43
C ILE A 306 -2.37 -28.34 34.71
N GLN A 307 -1.54 -27.76 35.58
CA GLN A 307 -2.02 -27.08 36.79
C GLN A 307 -2.81 -25.82 36.45
N ILE A 308 -2.33 -25.06 35.46
CA ILE A 308 -3.03 -23.88 34.95
C ILE A 308 -4.40 -24.26 34.39
N ALA A 309 -4.47 -25.31 33.59
CA ALA A 309 -5.71 -25.82 33.00
C ALA A 309 -6.77 -26.21 34.05
N ARG A 310 -6.36 -26.66 35.25
CA ARG A 310 -7.30 -26.99 36.33
C ARG A 310 -8.10 -25.77 36.81
N TYR A 311 -7.53 -24.57 36.77
CA TYR A 311 -8.25 -23.35 37.14
C TYR A 311 -9.39 -23.00 36.17
N PHE A 312 -9.32 -23.50 34.93
CA PHE A 312 -10.34 -23.31 33.89
C PHE A 312 -11.31 -24.50 33.79
N GLY A 313 -11.07 -25.57 34.55
CA GLY A 313 -11.88 -26.79 34.55
C GLY A 313 -11.45 -27.84 33.52
N GLY A 314 -10.23 -27.74 32.97
CA GLY A 314 -9.66 -28.69 32.01
C GLY A 314 -8.85 -28.02 30.92
N GLU A 315 -8.07 -28.80 30.16
CA GLU A 315 -7.26 -28.31 29.04
C GLU A 315 -8.14 -27.72 27.93
N ASP A 316 -9.22 -28.42 27.56
CA ASP A 316 -10.15 -27.96 26.52
C ASP A 316 -10.76 -26.59 26.85
N ARG A 317 -11.17 -26.40 28.11
CA ARG A 317 -11.75 -25.13 28.58
C ARG A 317 -10.74 -23.99 28.66
N LEU A 318 -9.47 -24.31 28.96
CA LEU A 318 -8.40 -23.31 28.92
C LEU A 318 -8.19 -22.82 27.48
N VAL A 319 -8.11 -23.75 26.52
CA VAL A 319 -7.95 -23.42 25.10
C VAL A 319 -9.14 -22.60 24.59
N GLU A 320 -10.36 -23.01 24.95
CA GLU A 320 -11.59 -22.29 24.62
C GLU A 320 -11.61 -20.87 25.21
N ALA A 321 -11.26 -20.73 26.49
CA ALA A 321 -11.19 -19.43 27.17
C ALA A 321 -10.20 -18.47 26.51
N ILE A 322 -9.01 -18.97 26.11
CA ILE A 322 -8.00 -18.14 25.46
C ILE A 322 -8.43 -17.80 24.03
N ARG A 323 -9.03 -18.74 23.29
CA ARG A 323 -9.60 -18.45 21.96
C ARG A 323 -10.69 -17.39 22.05
N GLU A 324 -11.61 -17.50 23.01
CA GLU A 324 -12.65 -16.50 23.25
C GLU A 324 -12.04 -15.14 23.63
N LEU A 325 -11.03 -15.12 24.52
CA LEU A 325 -10.29 -13.89 24.86
C LEU A 325 -9.69 -13.23 23.61
N GLN A 326 -9.08 -14.03 22.72
CA GLN A 326 -8.49 -13.56 21.46
C GLN A 326 -9.55 -12.98 20.53
N THR A 327 -10.66 -13.68 20.33
CA THR A 327 -11.75 -13.18 19.50
C THR A 327 -12.32 -11.88 20.08
N LEU A 328 -12.55 -11.82 21.40
CA LEU A 328 -13.08 -10.62 22.05
C LEU A 328 -12.12 -9.41 22.00
N LEU A 329 -10.79 -9.65 21.96
CA LEU A 329 -9.79 -8.60 21.80
C LEU A 329 -9.92 -7.89 20.43
N TYR A 330 -10.40 -8.61 19.41
CA TYR A 330 -10.49 -8.14 18.04
C TYR A 330 -11.93 -7.87 17.55
N ALA A 331 -12.96 -8.30 18.27
CA ALA A 331 -14.37 -8.19 17.90
C ALA A 331 -15.00 -6.77 17.99
N ALA A 332 -14.26 -5.70 17.65
CA ALA A 332 -14.74 -4.31 17.80
C ALA A 332 -14.26 -3.30 16.74
#